data_AF-A0A3B9R739-F1
#
_entry.id   AF-A0A3B9R739-F1
#
_cell.length_a   1.000
_cell.length_b   1.000
_cell.length_c   1.000
_cell.angle_alpha   90.00
_cell.angle_beta   90.00
_cell.angle_gamma   90.00
#
_symmetry.space_group_name_H-M   'P 1'
#
loop_
_entity.id
_entity.type
_entity.pdbx_description
1 polymer ?
#
loop_
_entity_poly.entity_id
_entity_poly.type
_entity_poly.pdbx_seq_one_letter_code
_entity_poly.pdbx_strand_id
1 'polypeptide(L)'
;KIKLITKAEVKELHGENELKAVVIKHTDKEKEDTYLEVDNFIPLFGLSPKLGPIGDWGLEIQKNAIKVNNAKDYQTNIPGVYAIGDVNTYEGKLKLILSGFHEAAVMCQYAYQQINPGKRFVMKYTTVGGVEGFDGSKKEAKKEVVQSIA
;
A
#
# COMPACT_ATOMS: atom_id res chain seq x y z
N LYS A 1 9.79 34.86 5.44
CA LYS A 1 8.70 35.16 4.48
C LYS A 1 8.85 34.20 3.29
N ILE A 2 7.81 33.49 2.87
CA ILE A 2 7.88 32.51 1.76
C ILE A 2 7.43 33.18 0.45
N LYS A 3 8.17 32.98 -0.64
CA LYS A 3 7.77 33.41 -1.98
C LYS A 3 6.95 32.29 -2.63
N LEU A 4 5.65 32.52 -2.80
CA LEU A 4 4.77 31.57 -3.45
C LEU A 4 4.67 31.89 -4.95
N ILE A 5 5.06 30.94 -5.80
CA ILE A 5 4.92 31.03 -7.25
C ILE A 5 4.00 29.89 -7.68
N THR A 6 2.81 30.22 -8.18
CA THR A 6 1.80 29.25 -8.63
C THR A 6 1.62 29.34 -10.15
N LYS A 7 0.95 28.33 -10.74
CA LYS A 7 0.79 28.22 -12.20
C LYS A 7 2.13 28.31 -12.93
N ALA A 8 3.09 27.53 -12.43
CA ALA A 8 4.44 27.48 -12.94
C ALA A 8 5.06 26.10 -12.65
N GLU A 9 6.08 25.75 -13.41
CA GLU A 9 6.85 24.52 -13.26
C GLU A 9 8.35 24.82 -13.31
N VAL A 10 9.16 24.02 -12.60
CA VAL A 10 10.61 24.09 -12.75
C VAL A 10 10.98 23.42 -14.07
N LYS A 11 11.63 24.18 -14.96
CA LYS A 11 11.96 23.77 -16.32
C LYS A 11 13.43 23.34 -16.45
N GLU A 12 14.34 24.06 -15.79
CA GLU A 12 15.79 23.85 -15.91
C GLU A 12 16.47 24.01 -14.54
N LEU A 13 17.58 23.31 -14.35
CA LEU A 13 18.46 23.42 -13.19
C LEU A 13 19.83 23.90 -13.68
N HIS A 14 20.43 24.88 -13.00
CA HIS A 14 21.74 25.42 -13.34
C HIS A 14 22.74 25.20 -12.20
N GLY A 15 23.93 24.74 -12.57
CA GLY A 15 25.01 24.38 -11.66
C GLY A 15 25.90 23.32 -12.30
N GLU A 16 27.19 23.28 -11.95
CA GLU A 16 28.11 22.23 -12.39
C GLU A 16 28.16 21.10 -11.35
N ASN A 17 28.85 21.34 -10.24
CA ASN A 17 28.96 20.39 -9.12
C ASN A 17 27.91 20.63 -8.03
N GLU A 18 27.38 21.85 -7.96
CA GLU A 18 26.39 22.29 -6.97
C GLU A 18 25.30 23.08 -7.68
N LEU A 19 24.05 22.95 -7.21
CA LEU A 19 22.95 23.78 -7.69
C LEU A 19 23.22 25.25 -7.37
N LYS A 20 23.00 26.12 -8.35
CA LYS A 20 23.10 27.58 -8.22
C LYS A 20 21.80 28.29 -8.55
N ALA A 21 20.99 27.74 -9.44
CA ALA A 21 19.71 28.32 -9.80
C ALA A 21 18.73 27.32 -10.42
N VAL A 22 17.47 27.73 -10.48
CA VAL A 22 16.40 27.07 -11.22
C VAL A 22 15.74 28.05 -12.19
N VAL A 23 15.28 27.54 -13.33
CA VAL A 23 14.41 28.29 -14.25
C VAL A 23 12.98 27.83 -14.02
N ILE A 24 12.11 28.79 -13.75
CA ILE A 24 10.69 28.58 -13.48
C ILE A 24 9.90 29.10 -14.68
N LYS A 25 9.25 28.19 -15.39
CA LYS A 25 8.37 28.49 -16.51
C LYS A 25 6.95 28.74 -16.02
N HIS A 26 6.37 29.86 -16.42
CA HIS A 26 4.98 30.18 -16.07
C HIS A 26 4.02 29.54 -17.09
N THR A 27 2.84 29.13 -16.65
CA THR A 27 1.80 28.60 -17.54
C THR A 27 1.29 29.67 -18.49
N ASP A 28 1.31 30.94 -18.06
CA ASP A 28 1.02 32.08 -18.91
C ASP A 28 2.17 32.28 -19.90
N LYS A 29 1.87 32.14 -21.19
CA LYS A 29 2.86 32.21 -22.27
C LYS A 29 3.39 33.62 -22.52
N GLU A 30 2.67 34.65 -22.07
CA GLU A 30 3.13 36.04 -22.18
C GLU A 30 4.14 36.40 -21.09
N LYS A 31 4.25 35.57 -20.06
CA LYS A 31 5.17 35.78 -18.95
C LYS A 31 6.48 35.05 -19.20
N GLU A 32 7.57 35.80 -19.15
CA GLU A 32 8.91 35.25 -19.31
C GLU A 32 9.28 34.28 -18.19
N ASP A 33 10.12 33.30 -18.54
CA ASP A 33 10.71 32.35 -17.60
C ASP A 33 11.49 33.12 -16.50
N THR A 34 11.33 32.70 -15.25
CA THR A 34 12.01 33.32 -14.11
C THR A 34 13.26 32.54 -13.76
N TYR A 35 14.43 33.18 -13.88
CA TYR A 35 15.67 32.68 -13.30
C TYR A 35 15.71 32.99 -11.80
N LEU A 36 15.91 31.96 -10.97
CA LEU A 36 15.93 32.10 -9.52
C LEU A 36 17.15 31.40 -8.92
N GLU A 37 18.05 32.17 -8.33
CA GLU A 37 19.19 31.64 -7.58
C GLU A 37 18.73 30.91 -6.32
N VAL A 38 19.19 29.67 -6.17
CA VAL A 38 18.89 28.79 -5.04
C VAL A 38 20.03 27.82 -4.81
N ASP A 39 20.27 27.47 -3.55
CA ASP A 39 21.28 26.47 -3.18
C ASP A 39 20.72 25.04 -3.19
N ASN A 40 19.40 24.88 -3.06
CA ASN A 40 18.75 23.58 -2.90
C ASN A 40 17.44 23.50 -3.67
N PHE A 41 17.15 22.32 -4.23
CA PHE A 41 15.87 22.00 -4.88
C PHE A 41 15.27 20.74 -4.27
N ILE A 42 14.05 20.87 -3.73
CA ILE A 42 13.31 19.78 -3.08
C ILE A 42 12.05 19.48 -3.90
N PRO A 43 12.11 18.53 -4.87
CA PRO A 43 10.97 18.19 -5.70
C PRO A 43 9.95 17.33 -4.92
N LEU A 44 8.84 17.94 -4.54
CA LEU A 44 7.72 17.26 -3.84
C LEU A 44 6.56 16.96 -4.80
N PHE A 45 6.85 16.33 -5.95
CA PHE A 45 5.86 16.07 -7.01
C PHE A 45 4.85 14.95 -6.71
N GLY A 46 5.02 14.27 -5.57
CA GLY A 46 4.24 13.08 -5.23
C GLY A 46 4.82 11.80 -5.81
N LEU A 47 4.06 10.72 -5.72
CA LEU A 47 4.47 9.37 -6.10
C LEU A 47 3.65 8.86 -7.29
N SER A 48 4.32 8.20 -8.24
CA SER A 48 3.67 7.51 -9.36
C SER A 48 3.77 6.00 -9.17
N PRO A 49 2.66 5.27 -8.94
CA PRO A 49 2.70 3.84 -8.71
C PRO A 49 3.04 3.11 -10.01
N LYS A 50 3.99 2.18 -9.93
CA LYS A 50 4.38 1.26 -11.01
C LYS A 50 4.54 -0.13 -10.42
N LEU A 51 4.17 -1.18 -11.16
CA LEU A 51 4.48 -2.57 -10.80
C LEU A 51 5.98 -2.78 -10.62
N GLY A 52 6.79 -2.06 -11.41
CA GLY A 52 8.24 -2.15 -11.33
C GLY A 52 8.73 -3.59 -11.57
N PRO A 53 9.75 -4.05 -10.84
CA PRO A 53 10.34 -5.38 -11.02
C PRO A 53 9.38 -6.56 -10.84
N ILE A 54 8.26 -6.37 -10.13
CA ILE A 54 7.26 -7.43 -9.91
C ILE A 54 6.65 -7.88 -11.26
N GLY A 55 6.63 -6.99 -12.27
CA GLY A 55 6.17 -7.31 -13.61
C GLY A 55 6.93 -8.47 -14.28
N ASP A 56 8.19 -8.67 -13.89
CA ASP A 56 9.09 -9.65 -14.53
C ASP A 56 9.13 -11.00 -13.80
N TRP A 57 8.30 -11.19 -12.76
CA TRP A 57 8.32 -12.41 -11.93
C TRP A 57 7.57 -13.61 -12.54
N GLY A 58 7.11 -13.51 -13.79
CA GLY A 58 6.29 -14.55 -14.44
C GLY A 58 4.86 -14.64 -13.91
N LEU A 59 4.38 -13.59 -13.25
CA LEU A 59 3.02 -13.48 -12.76
C LEU A 59 2.04 -13.24 -13.91
N GLU A 60 0.85 -13.85 -13.84
CA GLU A 60 -0.22 -13.52 -14.77
C GLU A 60 -0.77 -12.12 -14.44
N ILE A 61 -0.50 -11.16 -15.32
CA ILE A 61 -0.87 -9.75 -15.14
C ILE A 61 -1.96 -9.36 -16.14
N GLN A 62 -2.99 -8.67 -15.66
CA GLN A 62 -4.04 -8.06 -16.47
C GLN A 62 -4.15 -6.58 -16.13
N LYS A 63 -3.97 -5.70 -17.13
CA LYS A 63 -4.06 -4.24 -16.96
C LYS A 63 -3.27 -3.69 -15.75
N ASN A 64 -2.01 -4.12 -15.61
CA ASN A 64 -1.12 -3.77 -14.49
C ASN A 64 -1.58 -4.24 -13.10
N ALA A 65 -2.38 -5.31 -13.03
CA ALA A 65 -2.76 -5.96 -11.77
C ALA A 65 -2.55 -7.48 -11.85
N ILE A 66 -2.16 -8.09 -10.75
CA ILE A 66 -1.85 -9.52 -10.64
C ILE A 66 -3.16 -10.31 -10.55
N LYS A 67 -3.40 -11.22 -11.49
CA LYS A 67 -4.60 -12.07 -11.47
C LYS A 67 -4.49 -13.10 -10.35
N VAL A 68 -5.59 -13.33 -9.64
CA VAL A 68 -5.64 -14.27 -8.51
C VAL A 68 -6.90 -15.13 -8.51
N ASN A 69 -6.85 -16.22 -7.76
CA ASN A 69 -8.01 -17.08 -7.50
C ASN A 69 -8.83 -16.58 -6.30
N ASN A 70 -9.72 -15.62 -6.52
CA ASN A 70 -10.59 -15.07 -5.49
C ASN A 70 -11.69 -16.03 -5.01
N ALA A 71 -11.96 -17.13 -5.72
CA ALA A 71 -12.93 -18.13 -5.30
C ALA A 71 -12.40 -19.01 -4.15
N LYS A 72 -11.09 -18.95 -3.86
CA LYS A 72 -10.45 -19.81 -2.87
C LYS A 72 -9.55 -19.05 -1.90
N ASP A 73 -8.40 -18.58 -2.37
CA ASP A 73 -7.26 -18.26 -1.51
C ASP A 73 -6.47 -17.01 -1.93
N TYR A 74 -6.86 -16.35 -3.02
CA TYR A 74 -6.14 -15.21 -3.62
C TYR A 74 -4.71 -15.54 -4.07
N GLN A 75 -4.46 -16.81 -4.36
CA GLN A 75 -3.19 -17.27 -4.92
C GLN A 75 -3.06 -16.83 -6.38
N THR A 76 -1.83 -16.52 -6.78
CA THR A 76 -1.47 -16.19 -8.17
C THR A 76 -1.36 -17.47 -9.01
N ASN A 77 -0.89 -17.35 -10.26
CA ASN A 77 -0.50 -18.51 -11.07
C ASN A 77 0.73 -19.26 -10.51
N ILE A 78 1.48 -18.67 -9.58
CA ILE A 78 2.65 -19.30 -8.96
C ILE A 78 2.25 -19.87 -7.60
N PRO A 79 2.39 -21.20 -7.38
CA PRO A 79 2.06 -21.82 -6.11
C PRO A 79 2.84 -21.22 -4.92
N GLY A 80 2.15 -20.94 -3.83
CA GLY A 80 2.70 -20.31 -2.63
C GLY A 80 2.87 -18.78 -2.73
N VAL A 81 2.59 -18.17 -3.88
CA VAL A 81 2.62 -16.71 -4.06
C VAL A 81 1.21 -16.17 -4.16
N TYR A 82 0.90 -15.19 -3.30
CA TYR A 82 -0.42 -14.59 -3.16
C TYR A 82 -0.38 -13.09 -3.46
N ALA A 83 -1.50 -12.53 -3.92
CA ALA A 83 -1.65 -11.08 -4.12
C ALA A 83 -3.01 -10.59 -3.62
N ILE A 84 -3.00 -9.52 -2.79
CA ILE A 84 -4.18 -8.96 -2.14
C ILE A 84 -4.15 -7.42 -2.20
N GLY A 85 -5.28 -6.77 -1.99
CA GLY A 85 -5.37 -5.31 -2.04
C GLY A 85 -5.36 -4.77 -3.47
N ASP A 86 -4.88 -3.55 -3.67
CA ASP A 86 -4.99 -2.83 -4.94
C ASP A 86 -4.17 -3.41 -6.10
N VAL A 87 -3.16 -4.23 -5.77
CA VAL A 87 -2.25 -4.85 -6.72
C VAL A 87 -2.87 -6.02 -7.47
N ASN A 88 -3.94 -6.63 -6.93
CA ASN A 88 -4.57 -7.81 -7.54
C ASN A 88 -5.76 -7.46 -8.44
N THR A 89 -6.24 -8.47 -9.19
CA THR A 89 -7.47 -8.39 -9.98
C THR A 89 -8.17 -9.73 -10.09
N TYR A 90 -9.50 -9.67 -10.16
CA TYR A 90 -10.42 -10.78 -10.41
C TYR A 90 -11.79 -10.20 -10.79
N GLU A 91 -12.69 -11.05 -11.27
CA GLU A 91 -14.03 -10.62 -11.69
C GLU A 91 -14.81 -9.99 -10.52
N GLY A 92 -15.32 -8.77 -10.74
CA GLY A 92 -16.06 -8.02 -9.71
C GLY A 92 -15.20 -7.37 -8.62
N LYS A 93 -13.86 -7.33 -8.75
CA LYS A 93 -12.97 -6.66 -7.79
C LYS A 93 -13.36 -5.18 -7.59
N LEU A 94 -13.64 -4.82 -6.34
CA LEU A 94 -13.73 -3.44 -5.88
C LEU A 94 -12.39 -3.04 -5.24
N LYS A 95 -11.79 -1.93 -5.69
CA LYS A 95 -10.55 -1.40 -5.12
C LYS A 95 -10.83 -0.53 -3.90
N LEU A 96 -11.11 -1.20 -2.79
CA LEU A 96 -11.40 -0.58 -1.50
C LEU A 96 -10.44 -1.10 -0.44
N ILE A 97 -10.12 -0.24 0.53
CA ILE A 97 -9.39 -0.64 1.75
C ILE A 97 -10.12 -1.82 2.43
N LEU A 98 -11.45 -1.78 2.48
CA LEU A 98 -12.29 -2.87 2.99
C LEU A 98 -12.04 -4.20 2.28
N SER A 99 -12.00 -4.18 0.94
CA SER A 99 -11.73 -5.38 0.14
C SER A 99 -10.36 -5.94 0.48
N GLY A 100 -9.33 -5.08 0.55
CA GLY A 100 -7.99 -5.46 0.98
C GLY A 100 -7.95 -6.21 2.31
N PHE A 101 -8.69 -5.75 3.32
CA PHE A 101 -8.76 -6.43 4.62
C PHE A 101 -9.42 -7.81 4.55
N HIS A 102 -10.52 -7.94 3.80
CA HIS A 102 -11.17 -9.24 3.62
C HIS A 102 -10.25 -10.24 2.90
N GLU A 103 -9.60 -9.78 1.82
CA GLU A 103 -8.65 -10.59 1.05
C GLU A 103 -7.47 -11.05 1.91
N ALA A 104 -6.92 -10.14 2.73
CA ALA A 104 -5.86 -10.46 3.68
C ALA A 104 -6.27 -11.56 4.66
N ALA A 105 -7.48 -11.45 5.22
CA ALA A 105 -7.97 -12.43 6.19
C ALA A 105 -8.07 -13.83 5.59
N VAL A 106 -8.62 -13.94 4.37
CA VAL A 106 -8.75 -15.22 3.65
C VAL A 106 -7.38 -15.75 3.24
N MET A 107 -6.54 -14.92 2.61
CA MET A 107 -5.20 -15.32 2.17
C MET A 107 -4.34 -15.86 3.32
N CYS A 108 -4.31 -15.15 4.47
CA CYS A 108 -3.52 -15.57 5.63
C CYS A 108 -3.94 -16.93 6.19
N GLN A 109 -5.24 -17.28 6.15
CA GLN A 109 -5.72 -18.60 6.55
C GLN A 109 -5.12 -19.71 5.68
N TYR A 110 -5.08 -19.51 4.38
CA TYR A 110 -4.52 -20.49 3.45
C TYR A 110 -2.99 -20.54 3.52
N ALA A 111 -2.33 -19.38 3.59
CA ALA A 111 -0.89 -19.32 3.77
C ALA A 111 -0.43 -20.03 5.06
N TYR A 112 -1.18 -19.89 6.15
CA TYR A 112 -0.87 -20.59 7.41
C TYR A 112 -0.84 -22.12 7.23
N GLN A 113 -1.82 -22.69 6.51
CA GLN A 113 -1.90 -24.14 6.27
C GLN A 113 -0.71 -24.64 5.44
N GLN A 114 -0.26 -23.85 4.47
CA GLN A 114 0.92 -24.17 3.65
C GLN A 114 2.20 -24.14 4.48
N ILE A 115 2.36 -23.12 5.34
CA ILE A 115 3.56 -22.96 6.18
C ILE A 115 3.59 -23.98 7.33
N ASN A 116 2.43 -24.45 7.80
CA ASN A 116 2.31 -25.39 8.91
C ASN A 116 1.59 -26.69 8.49
N PRO A 117 2.22 -27.53 7.64
CA PRO A 117 1.61 -28.78 7.21
C PRO A 117 1.30 -29.67 8.42
N GLY A 118 0.11 -30.28 8.41
CA GLY A 118 -0.38 -31.13 9.50
C GLY A 118 -0.91 -30.39 10.73
N LYS A 119 -0.82 -29.04 10.79
CA LYS A 119 -1.47 -28.25 11.84
C LYS A 119 -2.76 -27.65 11.35
N ARG A 120 -3.83 -27.78 12.13
CA ARG A 120 -5.11 -27.12 11.87
C ARG A 120 -5.18 -25.81 12.65
N PHE A 121 -5.30 -24.68 11.96
CA PHE A 121 -5.66 -23.42 12.61
C PHE A 121 -7.14 -23.45 13.00
N VAL A 122 -7.43 -23.23 14.28
CA VAL A 122 -8.80 -23.10 14.78
C VAL A 122 -9.08 -21.63 14.95
N MET A 123 -9.77 -21.02 13.99
CA MET A 123 -10.18 -19.63 14.08
C MET A 123 -11.21 -19.46 15.20
N LYS A 124 -10.84 -18.74 16.25
CA LYS A 124 -11.75 -18.32 17.32
C LYS A 124 -12.20 -16.89 17.06
N TYR A 125 -13.36 -16.51 17.59
CA TYR A 125 -13.75 -15.09 17.62
C TYR A 125 -12.67 -14.29 18.37
N THR A 126 -12.24 -13.17 17.80
CA THR A 126 -11.22 -12.31 18.44
C THR A 126 -11.68 -11.78 19.79
N THR A 127 -13.00 -11.66 19.99
CA THR A 127 -13.62 -11.30 21.27
C THR A 127 -13.44 -12.34 22.37
N VAL A 128 -13.09 -13.59 22.07
CA VAL A 128 -12.83 -14.63 23.10
C VAL A 128 -11.37 -15.02 23.21
N GLY A 129 -10.57 -14.78 22.16
CA GLY A 129 -9.16 -15.18 22.12
C GLY A 129 -8.22 -14.34 22.97
N GLY A 130 -8.67 -13.14 23.38
CA GLY A 130 -7.80 -12.13 23.94
C GLY A 130 -6.80 -11.59 22.91
N VAL A 131 -6.04 -10.58 23.29
CA VAL A 131 -5.00 -9.97 22.46
C VAL A 131 -3.70 -9.94 23.24
N GLU A 132 -2.63 -10.47 22.65
CA GLU A 132 -1.26 -10.25 23.10
C GLU A 132 -0.74 -8.94 22.50
N GLY A 133 -0.42 -7.97 23.35
CA GLY A 133 0.27 -6.76 22.98
C GLY A 133 1.72 -7.05 22.59
N PHE A 134 2.29 -6.16 21.78
CA PHE A 134 3.71 -6.24 21.38
C PHE A 134 4.69 -6.11 22.56
N ASP A 135 4.20 -5.63 23.70
CA ASP A 135 4.90 -5.55 24.99
C ASP A 135 4.78 -6.83 25.83
N GLY A 136 4.14 -7.88 25.30
CA GLY A 136 3.87 -9.13 26.01
C GLY A 136 2.65 -9.07 26.94
N SER A 137 1.91 -7.95 26.98
CA SER A 137 0.69 -7.86 27.79
C SER A 137 -0.43 -8.72 27.19
N LYS A 138 -1.20 -9.43 28.02
CA LYS A 138 -2.37 -10.20 27.58
C LYS A 138 -3.64 -9.50 28.02
N LYS A 139 -4.49 -9.12 27.06
CA LYS A 139 -5.85 -8.64 27.33
C LYS A 139 -6.84 -9.73 26.97
N GLU A 140 -7.35 -10.43 27.98
CA GLU A 140 -8.44 -11.40 27.82
C GLU A 140 -9.79 -10.70 27.99
N ALA A 141 -10.82 -11.17 27.27
CA ALA A 141 -12.17 -10.66 27.47
C ALA A 141 -12.71 -11.14 28.82
N LYS A 142 -13.30 -10.22 29.59
CA LYS A 142 -13.97 -10.56 30.84
C LYS A 142 -15.12 -11.53 30.53
N LYS A 143 -15.14 -12.69 31.18
CA LYS A 143 -16.28 -13.61 31.12
C LYS A 143 -17.49 -12.91 31.73
N GLU A 144 -18.62 -12.93 31.05
CA GLU A 144 -19.89 -12.48 31.63
C GLU A 144 -20.18 -13.32 32.88
N VAL A 145 -20.16 -12.68 34.04
CA VAL A 145 -20.60 -13.30 35.29
C VAL A 145 -22.11 -13.16 35.30
N VAL A 146 -22.84 -14.23 34.98
CA VAL A 146 -24.29 -14.27 35.20
C VAL A 146 -24.49 -14.27 36.72
N GLN A 147 -24.80 -13.11 37.29
CA GLN A 147 -25.24 -13.03 38.68
C GLN A 147 -26.70 -13.47 38.75
N SER A 148 -26.99 -14.46 39.60
CA SER A 148 -28.35 -14.80 39.97
C SER A 148 -28.99 -13.61 40.65
N ILE A 149 -30.12 -13.14 40.10
CA ILE A 149 -30.98 -12.18 40.78
C ILE A 149 -31.60 -12.93 41.97
N ALA A 150 -31.27 -12.47 43.19
CA ALA A 150 -31.88 -12.94 44.43
C ALA A 150 -33.27 -12.32 44.62
#